data_AF-A0AAN4W384-F1
#
_entry.id   AF-A0AAN4W384-F1
#
_cell.length_a   1.000
_cell.length_b   1.000
_cell.length_c   1.000
_cell.angle_alpha   90.00
_cell.angle_beta   90.00
_cell.angle_gamma   90.00
#
_symmetry.space_group_name_H-M   'P 1'
#
loop_
_entity.id
_entity.type
_entity.pdbx_description
1 polymer ?
#
loop_
_entity_poly.entity_id
_entity_poly.type
_entity_poly.pdbx_seq_one_letter_code
_entity_poly.pdbx_strand_id
1 'polypeptide(L)'
;MILTSTILGSVTGLLGNLATAFLNARMQKLKNRHELEMRKIDIAERKAEADLQMRIEESRTAKAIELAEAHAFNLSQKFGNKTLISSKAISKLFDSPFTAWLGSFLIFLQGLIDSYRAAIRPLLTTYFVVLTSWLTYEAVRIISLKESIMPVEMAQDVFLRVLNIIIYLTTTLVLWWFGDRRTAKFLYRLEDGNKRDK
;
A
#
# COMPACT_ATOMS: atom_id res chain seq x y z
N MET A 1 69.75 -63.22 21.40
CA MET A 1 69.55 -61.76 21.49
C MET A 1 68.84 -61.14 20.26
N ILE A 2 68.44 -61.93 19.25
CA ILE A 2 67.78 -61.44 18.01
C ILE A 2 66.24 -61.54 18.08
N LEU A 3 65.66 -62.45 18.88
CA LEU A 3 64.20 -62.55 19.02
C LEU A 3 63.59 -61.38 19.80
N THR A 4 64.28 -60.84 20.81
CA THR A 4 63.79 -59.72 21.63
C THR A 4 63.70 -58.43 20.82
N SER A 5 64.67 -58.13 19.95
CA SER A 5 64.66 -56.94 19.09
C SER A 5 63.60 -56.99 17.99
N THR A 6 63.32 -58.16 17.43
CA THR A 6 62.27 -58.34 16.40
C THR A 6 60.85 -58.25 16.97
N ILE A 7 60.63 -58.78 18.18
CA ILE A 7 59.34 -58.65 18.89
C ILE A 7 59.13 -57.22 19.38
N LEU A 8 60.18 -56.54 19.86
CA LEU A 8 60.09 -55.12 20.23
C LEU A 8 59.84 -54.20 19.02
N GLY A 9 60.43 -54.50 17.86
CA GLY A 9 60.22 -53.74 16.63
C GLY A 9 58.79 -53.83 16.08
N SER A 10 58.18 -55.02 16.12
CA SER A 10 56.79 -55.22 15.69
C SER A 10 55.78 -54.59 16.66
N VAL A 11 56.03 -54.65 17.97
CA VAL A 11 55.21 -53.96 18.99
C VAL A 11 55.33 -52.44 18.87
N THR A 12 56.52 -51.90 18.60
CA THR A 12 56.73 -50.45 18.45
C THR A 12 56.08 -49.90 17.18
N GLY A 13 56.12 -50.64 16.07
CA GLY A 13 55.42 -50.29 14.83
C GLY A 13 53.89 -50.31 14.97
N LEU A 14 53.35 -51.30 15.71
CA LEU A 14 51.92 -51.37 16.06
C LEU A 14 51.50 -50.21 16.97
N LEU A 15 52.30 -49.87 17.98
CA LEU A 15 52.03 -48.73 18.87
C LEU A 15 52.11 -47.40 18.13
N GLY A 16 53.08 -47.23 17.21
CA GLY A 16 53.18 -46.05 16.35
C GLY A 16 51.97 -45.88 15.43
N ASN A 17 51.49 -46.96 14.82
CA ASN A 17 50.28 -46.94 13.98
C ASN A 17 49.01 -46.65 14.79
N LEU A 18 48.86 -47.22 15.99
CA LEU A 18 47.72 -46.93 16.87
C LEU A 18 47.74 -45.49 17.38
N ALA A 19 48.91 -44.97 17.77
CA ALA A 19 49.08 -43.57 18.17
C ALA A 19 48.76 -42.62 17.01
N THR A 20 49.25 -42.92 15.80
CA THR A 20 48.96 -42.13 14.60
C THR A 20 47.48 -42.19 14.22
N ALA A 21 46.84 -43.37 14.31
CA ALA A 21 45.41 -43.52 14.08
C ALA A 21 44.57 -42.71 15.09
N PHE A 22 44.97 -42.70 16.36
CA PHE A 22 44.31 -41.91 17.40
C PHE A 22 44.48 -40.40 17.19
N LEU A 23 45.70 -39.96 16.86
CA LEU A 23 45.99 -38.55 16.55
C LEU A 23 45.23 -38.10 15.29
N ASN A 24 45.20 -38.92 14.24
CA ASN A 24 44.43 -38.65 13.02
C ASN A 24 42.93 -38.58 13.31
N ALA A 25 42.38 -39.47 14.14
CA ALA A 25 40.98 -39.42 14.54
C ALA A 25 40.64 -38.14 15.34
N ARG A 26 41.52 -37.70 16.24
CA ARG A 26 41.35 -36.41 16.95
C ARG A 26 41.46 -35.22 16.00
N MET A 27 42.42 -35.23 15.09
CA MET A 27 42.62 -34.18 14.08
C MET A 27 41.41 -34.08 13.15
N GLN A 28 40.86 -35.22 12.71
CA GLN A 28 39.64 -35.29 11.89
C GLN A 28 38.46 -34.66 12.63
N LYS A 29 38.28 -34.96 13.93
CA LYS A 29 37.22 -34.35 14.75
C LYS A 29 37.38 -32.84 14.88
N LEU A 30 38.62 -32.34 15.00
CA LEU A 30 38.89 -30.90 15.07
C LEU A 30 38.57 -30.20 13.74
N LYS A 31 38.98 -30.80 12.60
CA LYS A 31 38.63 -30.31 11.26
C LYS A 31 37.12 -30.27 11.04
N ASN A 32 36.41 -31.34 11.40
CA ASN A 32 34.95 -31.38 11.28
C ASN A 32 34.27 -30.31 12.15
N ARG A 33 34.78 -30.04 13.36
CA ARG A 33 34.25 -28.94 14.21
C ARG A 33 34.49 -27.59 13.58
N HIS A 34 35.68 -27.36 13.03
CA HIS A 34 36.01 -26.12 12.34
C HIS A 34 35.12 -25.90 11.10
N GLU A 35 34.92 -26.93 10.27
CA GLU A 35 34.00 -26.86 9.12
C GLU A 35 32.55 -26.56 9.54
N LEU A 36 32.09 -27.11 10.67
CA LEU A 36 30.76 -26.80 11.21
C LEU A 36 30.66 -25.36 11.71
N GLU A 37 31.71 -24.83 12.34
CA GLU A 37 31.75 -23.43 12.78
C GLU A 37 31.78 -22.47 11.59
N MET A 38 32.57 -22.76 10.56
CA MET A 38 32.59 -21.99 9.31
C MET A 38 31.21 -21.96 8.65
N ARG A 39 30.56 -23.12 8.49
CA ARG A 39 29.20 -23.18 7.92
C ARG A 39 28.17 -22.39 8.73
N LYS A 40 28.32 -22.33 10.06
CA LYS A 40 27.43 -21.52 10.91
C LYS A 40 27.63 -20.03 10.67
N ILE A 41 28.88 -19.59 10.48
CA ILE A 41 29.20 -18.20 10.13
C ILE A 41 28.61 -17.87 8.76
N ASP A 42 28.81 -18.72 7.75
CA ASP A 42 28.25 -18.52 6.40
C ASP A 42 26.72 -18.44 6.41
N ILE A 43 26.04 -19.26 7.23
CA ILE A 43 24.58 -19.20 7.39
C ILE A 43 24.17 -17.88 8.05
N ALA A 44 24.90 -17.40 9.06
CA ALA A 44 24.60 -16.14 9.73
C ALA A 44 24.79 -14.95 8.78
N GLU A 45 25.86 -14.95 7.98
CA GLU A 45 26.13 -13.94 6.95
C GLU A 45 25.02 -13.92 5.89
N ARG A 46 24.67 -15.07 5.31
CA ARG A 46 23.58 -15.16 4.31
C ARG A 46 22.24 -14.70 4.86
N LYS A 47 21.96 -14.96 6.14
CA LYS A 47 20.74 -14.46 6.79
C LYS A 47 20.77 -12.93 6.90
N ALA A 48 21.89 -12.36 7.33
CA ALA A 48 22.05 -10.92 7.40
C ALA A 48 21.93 -10.25 6.01
N GLU A 49 22.50 -10.85 4.97
CA GLU A 49 22.36 -10.38 3.59
C GLU A 49 20.91 -10.47 3.10
N ALA A 50 20.22 -11.58 3.36
CA ALA A 50 18.82 -11.76 3.00
C ALA A 50 17.92 -10.73 3.70
N ASP A 51 18.14 -10.48 5.00
CA ASP A 51 17.41 -9.47 5.76
C ASP A 51 17.65 -8.06 5.20
N LEU A 52 18.87 -7.73 4.80
CA LEU A 52 19.18 -6.47 4.15
C LEU A 52 18.50 -6.34 2.78
N GLN A 53 18.51 -7.41 1.98
CA GLN A 53 17.83 -7.43 0.68
C GLN A 53 16.31 -7.26 0.84
N MET A 54 15.70 -7.95 1.80
CA MET A 54 14.28 -7.78 2.12
C MET A 54 13.96 -6.33 2.47
N ARG A 55 14.74 -5.69 3.35
CA ARG A 55 14.54 -4.27 3.71
C ARG A 55 14.69 -3.32 2.53
N ILE A 56 15.63 -3.60 1.61
CA ILE A 56 15.81 -2.81 0.39
C ILE A 56 14.58 -2.94 -0.52
N GLU A 57 14.09 -4.16 -0.72
CA GLU A 57 12.90 -4.41 -1.54
C GLU A 57 11.62 -3.84 -0.91
N GLU A 58 11.46 -3.94 0.41
CA GLU A 58 10.39 -3.25 1.15
C GLU A 58 10.44 -1.72 0.94
N SER A 59 11.63 -1.12 1.01
CA SER A 59 11.78 0.31 0.73
C SER A 59 11.47 0.67 -0.73
N ARG A 60 11.88 -0.17 -1.69
CA ARG A 60 11.58 0.04 -3.12
C ARG A 60 10.10 -0.07 -3.42
N THR A 61 9.43 -1.08 -2.86
CA THR A 61 8.00 -1.29 -3.02
C THR A 61 7.20 -0.17 -2.36
N ALA A 62 7.57 0.26 -1.15
CA ALA A 62 6.96 1.41 -0.49
C ALA A 62 7.09 2.68 -1.34
N LYS A 63 8.29 2.98 -1.87
CA LYS A 63 8.52 4.11 -2.78
C LYS A 63 7.69 3.99 -4.07
N ALA A 64 7.58 2.80 -4.65
CA ALA A 64 6.78 2.58 -5.85
C ALA A 64 5.29 2.81 -5.61
N ILE A 65 4.77 2.39 -4.44
CA ILE A 65 3.40 2.65 -4.01
C ILE A 65 3.19 4.15 -3.81
N GLU A 66 4.09 4.81 -3.10
CA GLU A 66 4.01 6.26 -2.84
C GLU A 66 4.03 7.07 -4.15
N LEU A 67 4.91 6.72 -5.10
CA LEU A 67 4.94 7.33 -6.43
C LEU A 67 3.63 7.07 -7.18
N ALA A 68 3.11 5.84 -7.16
CA ALA A 68 1.85 5.51 -7.82
C ALA A 68 0.66 6.27 -7.21
N GLU A 69 0.65 6.48 -5.90
CA GLU A 69 -0.35 7.27 -5.19
C GLU A 69 -0.23 8.75 -5.49
N ALA A 70 0.99 9.30 -5.48
CA ALA A 70 1.26 10.68 -5.87
C ALA A 70 0.86 10.95 -7.33
N HIS A 71 1.15 10.01 -8.24
CA HIS A 71 0.69 10.08 -9.63
C HIS A 71 -0.84 10.02 -9.71
N ALA A 72 -1.49 9.10 -9.00
CA ALA A 72 -2.95 9.01 -8.96
C ALA A 72 -3.59 10.29 -8.40
N PHE A 73 -2.99 10.91 -7.39
CA PHE A 73 -3.43 12.17 -6.82
C PHE A 73 -3.29 13.32 -7.82
N ASN A 74 -2.12 13.48 -8.44
CA ASN A 74 -1.87 14.48 -9.47
C ASN A 74 -2.81 14.32 -10.68
N LEU A 75 -3.08 13.08 -11.10
CA LEU A 75 -4.05 12.80 -12.16
C LEU A 75 -5.46 13.16 -11.70
N SER A 76 -5.86 12.83 -10.46
CA SER A 76 -7.19 13.19 -9.95
C SER A 76 -7.40 14.71 -9.86
N GLN A 77 -6.36 15.48 -9.57
CA GLN A 77 -6.42 16.94 -9.63
C GLN A 77 -6.54 17.42 -11.09
N LYS A 78 -5.72 16.88 -12.00
CA LYS A 78 -5.75 17.27 -13.42
C LYS A 78 -7.09 16.93 -14.08
N PHE A 79 -7.57 15.71 -13.94
CA PHE A 79 -8.83 15.26 -14.55
C PHE A 79 -10.07 15.76 -13.80
N GLY A 80 -9.97 16.03 -12.50
CA GLY A 80 -11.03 16.73 -11.76
C GLY A 80 -11.26 18.16 -12.27
N ASN A 81 -10.27 18.74 -12.95
CA ASN A 81 -10.30 20.11 -13.50
C ASN A 81 -10.28 20.17 -15.03
N LYS A 82 -10.33 19.03 -15.74
CA LYS A 82 -10.41 19.03 -17.22
C LYS A 82 -11.85 19.28 -17.65
N THR A 83 -12.03 20.25 -18.55
CA THR A 83 -13.30 20.56 -19.21
C THR A 83 -13.82 19.33 -19.97
N LEU A 84 -15.13 19.04 -19.87
CA LEU A 84 -15.76 17.83 -20.46
C LEU A 84 -15.62 17.73 -21.98
N ILE A 85 -15.32 18.83 -22.66
CA ILE A 85 -15.24 18.90 -24.12
C ILE A 85 -13.78 19.15 -24.53
N SER A 86 -13.26 18.30 -25.41
CA SER A 86 -11.92 18.43 -26.00
C SER A 86 -11.82 19.73 -26.78
N SER A 87 -10.74 20.50 -26.58
CA SER A 87 -10.48 21.78 -27.26
C SER A 87 -10.55 21.69 -28.78
N LYS A 88 -10.28 20.52 -29.37
CA LYS A 88 -10.43 20.25 -30.81
C LYS A 88 -11.88 20.19 -31.30
N ALA A 89 -12.81 19.74 -30.46
CA ALA A 89 -14.23 19.72 -30.81
C ALA A 89 -14.81 21.14 -30.74
N ILE A 90 -14.33 21.95 -29.78
CA ILE A 90 -14.69 23.35 -29.65
C ILE A 90 -14.17 24.14 -30.85
N SER A 91 -12.88 24.00 -31.21
CA SER A 91 -12.29 24.73 -32.34
C SER A 91 -13.03 24.50 -33.66
N LYS A 92 -13.46 23.25 -33.93
CA LYS A 92 -14.27 22.91 -35.11
C LYS A 92 -15.67 23.52 -35.11
N LEU A 93 -16.23 23.80 -33.93
CA LEU A 93 -17.53 24.46 -33.80
C LEU A 93 -17.46 25.96 -34.11
N PHE A 94 -16.27 26.57 -33.97
CA PHE A 94 -16.02 27.99 -34.26
C PHE A 94 -15.59 28.26 -35.71
N ASP A 95 -15.39 27.23 -36.54
CA ASP A 95 -14.96 27.39 -37.95
C ASP A 95 -16.05 28.01 -38.84
N SER A 96 -17.31 28.03 -38.43
CA SER A 96 -18.41 28.67 -39.16
C SER A 96 -19.08 29.78 -38.33
N PRO A 97 -19.33 30.98 -38.90
CA PRO A 97 -19.93 32.10 -38.18
C PRO A 97 -21.37 31.81 -37.72
N PHE A 98 -22.07 30.88 -38.38
CA PHE A 98 -23.42 30.46 -37.99
C PHE A 98 -23.43 29.52 -36.78
N THR A 99 -22.36 28.76 -36.56
CA THR A 99 -22.23 27.83 -35.42
C THR A 99 -21.47 28.43 -34.23
N ALA A 100 -20.79 29.57 -34.41
CA ALA A 100 -20.03 30.27 -33.37
C ALA A 100 -20.90 30.77 -32.20
N TRP A 101 -22.15 31.17 -32.45
CA TRP A 101 -23.12 31.50 -31.40
C TRP A 101 -23.44 30.27 -30.53
N LEU A 102 -23.68 29.12 -31.15
CA LEU A 102 -23.94 27.86 -30.45
C LEU A 102 -22.70 27.39 -29.68
N GLY A 103 -21.50 27.55 -30.26
CA GLY A 103 -20.24 27.26 -29.59
C GLY A 103 -20.04 28.11 -28.33
N SER A 104 -20.33 29.42 -28.41
CA SER A 104 -20.22 30.32 -27.26
C SER A 104 -21.23 29.98 -26.16
N PHE A 105 -22.47 29.65 -26.53
CA PHE A 105 -23.48 29.19 -25.58
C PHE A 105 -23.10 27.86 -24.91
N LEU A 106 -22.54 26.91 -25.66
CA LEU A 106 -22.09 25.62 -25.12
C LEU A 106 -20.86 25.78 -24.21
N ILE A 107 -19.91 26.67 -24.52
CA ILE A 107 -18.80 26.99 -23.61
C ILE A 107 -19.33 27.61 -22.31
N PHE A 108 -20.29 28.53 -22.40
CA PHE A 108 -20.88 29.14 -21.21
C PHE A 108 -21.59 28.10 -20.33
N LEU A 109 -22.40 27.23 -20.93
CA LEU A 109 -23.08 26.14 -20.23
C LEU A 109 -22.05 25.17 -19.59
N GLN A 110 -21.00 24.85 -20.32
CA GLN A 110 -19.90 24.01 -19.85
C GLN A 110 -19.18 24.63 -18.66
N GLY A 111 -18.87 25.93 -18.71
CA GLY A 111 -18.25 26.66 -17.61
C GLY A 111 -19.12 26.66 -16.35
N LEU A 112 -20.45 26.73 -16.50
CA LEU A 112 -21.39 26.63 -15.38
C LEU A 112 -21.39 25.21 -14.78
N ILE A 113 -21.43 24.17 -15.63
CA ILE A 113 -21.37 22.77 -15.18
C ILE A 113 -20.04 22.46 -14.48
N ASP A 114 -18.92 22.96 -15.02
CA ASP A 114 -17.59 22.78 -14.43
C ASP A 114 -17.48 23.52 -13.09
N SER A 115 -18.05 24.72 -12.97
CA SER A 115 -18.13 25.48 -11.71
C SER A 115 -18.98 24.75 -10.66
N TYR A 116 -20.13 24.21 -11.06
CA TYR A 116 -20.99 23.43 -10.18
C TYR A 116 -20.30 22.14 -9.72
N ARG A 117 -19.64 21.42 -10.63
CA ARG A 117 -18.87 20.21 -10.31
C ARG A 117 -17.70 20.49 -9.37
N ALA A 118 -17.00 21.59 -9.58
CA ALA A 118 -15.91 22.02 -8.71
C ALA A 118 -16.43 22.36 -7.29
N ALA A 119 -17.63 22.94 -7.19
CA ALA A 119 -18.26 23.29 -5.92
C ALA A 119 -18.91 22.10 -5.17
N ILE A 120 -19.36 21.06 -5.88
CA ILE A 120 -20.02 19.89 -5.25
C ILE A 120 -19.12 19.23 -4.21
N ARG A 121 -17.81 19.09 -4.47
CA ARG A 121 -16.88 18.43 -3.55
C ARG A 121 -16.77 19.14 -2.19
N PRO A 122 -16.39 20.43 -2.12
CA PRO A 122 -16.35 21.15 -0.85
C PRO A 122 -17.72 21.25 -0.21
N LEU A 123 -18.80 21.43 -0.99
CA LEU A 123 -20.16 21.52 -0.44
C LEU A 123 -20.61 20.24 0.24
N LEU A 124 -20.37 19.07 -0.37
CA LEU A 124 -20.66 17.77 0.23
C LEU A 124 -19.81 17.51 1.49
N THR A 125 -18.53 17.86 1.47
CA THR A 125 -17.65 17.70 2.64
C THR A 125 -18.08 18.62 3.79
N THR A 126 -18.36 19.90 3.52
CA THR A 126 -18.86 20.83 4.53
C THR A 126 -20.21 20.38 5.09
N TYR A 127 -21.14 19.99 4.22
CA TYR A 127 -22.44 19.46 4.64
C TYR A 127 -22.30 18.24 5.54
N PHE A 128 -21.42 17.30 5.18
CA PHE A 128 -21.14 16.12 5.98
C PHE A 128 -20.56 16.44 7.36
N VAL A 129 -19.57 17.33 7.43
CA VAL A 129 -18.96 17.73 8.70
C VAL A 129 -19.98 18.41 9.59
N VAL A 130 -20.80 19.31 9.05
CA VAL A 130 -21.86 19.99 9.80
C VAL A 130 -22.92 19.00 10.28
N LEU A 131 -23.41 18.11 9.41
CA LEU A 131 -24.44 17.15 9.74
C LEU A 131 -23.97 16.14 10.78
N THR A 132 -22.76 15.59 10.62
CA THR A 132 -22.18 14.67 11.61
C THR A 132 -21.96 15.36 12.95
N SER A 133 -21.42 16.58 12.96
CA SER A 133 -21.25 17.36 14.19
C SER A 133 -22.59 17.63 14.88
N TRP A 134 -23.63 17.99 14.11
CA TRP A 134 -24.98 18.18 14.62
C TRP A 134 -25.59 16.89 15.19
N LEU A 135 -25.45 15.78 14.47
CA LEU A 135 -25.96 14.47 14.89
C LEU A 135 -25.28 13.99 16.17
N THR A 136 -23.96 14.20 16.29
CA THR A 136 -23.19 13.91 17.50
C THR A 136 -23.64 14.80 18.67
N TYR A 137 -23.86 16.10 18.43
CA TYR A 137 -24.37 17.01 19.46
C TYR A 137 -25.75 16.58 19.98
N GLU A 138 -26.68 16.24 19.09
CA GLU A 138 -28.02 15.74 19.46
C GLU A 138 -27.94 14.41 20.21
N ALA A 139 -27.07 13.49 19.78
CA ALA A 139 -26.86 12.22 20.47
C ALA A 139 -26.31 12.42 21.90
N VAL A 140 -25.34 13.33 22.09
CA VAL A 140 -24.82 13.69 23.41
C VAL A 140 -25.90 14.35 24.26
N ARG A 141 -26.72 15.25 23.69
CA ARG A 141 -27.83 15.88 24.40
C ARG A 141 -28.83 14.84 24.93
N ILE A 142 -29.24 13.89 24.10
CA ILE A 142 -30.18 12.82 24.49
C ILE A 142 -29.58 11.93 25.59
N ILE A 143 -28.29 11.60 25.51
CA ILE A 143 -27.61 10.82 26.56
C ILE A 143 -27.48 11.63 27.86
N SER A 144 -27.26 12.95 27.80
CA SER A 144 -27.18 13.81 28.98
C SER A 144 -28.55 14.03 29.65
N LEU A 145 -29.65 13.89 28.90
CA LEU A 145 -31.02 13.90 29.42
C LEU A 145 -31.43 12.58 30.11
N LYS A 146 -30.53 11.59 30.19
CA LYS A 146 -30.76 10.27 30.82
C LYS A 146 -31.17 10.32 32.28
N GLU A 147 -30.97 11.42 32.98
CA GLU A 147 -31.33 11.48 34.40
C GLU A 147 -32.84 11.64 34.67
N SER A 148 -33.70 11.87 33.66
CA SER A 148 -35.11 12.21 33.95
C SER A 148 -36.21 11.57 33.10
N ILE A 149 -36.00 11.04 31.88
CA ILE A 149 -37.15 10.79 30.97
C ILE A 149 -37.11 9.46 30.16
N MET A 150 -35.97 8.78 29.99
CA MET A 150 -35.89 7.65 29.04
C MET A 150 -35.16 6.41 29.56
N PRO A 151 -35.68 5.18 29.34
CA PRO A 151 -35.00 3.94 29.68
C PRO A 151 -33.70 3.76 28.88
N VAL A 152 -32.68 3.17 29.52
CA VAL A 152 -31.31 3.03 28.98
C VAL A 152 -31.28 2.30 27.63
N GLU A 153 -32.16 1.35 27.43
CA GLU A 153 -32.28 0.53 26.21
C GLU A 153 -32.72 1.37 24.99
N MET A 154 -33.67 2.29 25.17
CA MET A 154 -34.12 3.19 24.10
C MET A 154 -33.03 4.20 23.71
N ALA A 155 -32.27 4.70 24.68
CA ALA A 155 -31.15 5.60 24.41
C ALA A 155 -30.02 4.90 23.63
N GLN A 156 -29.79 3.61 23.88
CA GLN A 156 -28.83 2.81 23.13
C GLN A 156 -29.31 2.57 21.68
N ASP A 157 -30.59 2.25 21.46
CA ASP A 157 -31.13 2.04 20.10
C ASP A 157 -31.04 3.32 19.25
N VAL A 158 -31.38 4.47 19.83
CA VAL A 158 -31.27 5.78 19.15
C VAL A 158 -29.81 6.06 18.77
N PHE A 159 -28.87 5.80 19.68
CA PHE A 159 -27.44 5.99 19.42
C PHE A 159 -26.93 5.09 18.29
N LEU A 160 -27.33 3.81 18.28
CA LEU A 160 -26.95 2.87 17.22
C LEU A 160 -27.53 3.27 15.85
N ARG A 161 -28.77 3.78 15.80
CA ARG A 161 -29.38 4.29 14.56
C ARG A 161 -28.64 5.51 14.01
N VAL A 162 -28.31 6.46 14.89
CA VAL A 162 -27.50 7.65 14.59
C VAL A 162 -26.15 7.23 14.01
N LEU A 163 -25.48 6.27 14.64
CA LEU A 163 -24.19 5.75 14.21
C LEU A 163 -24.29 5.07 12.83
N ASN A 164 -25.32 4.27 12.59
CA ASN A 164 -25.57 3.65 11.27
C ASN A 164 -25.78 4.69 10.16
N ILE A 165 -26.51 5.78 10.44
CA ILE A 165 -26.70 6.89 9.49
C ILE A 165 -25.37 7.59 9.19
N ILE A 166 -24.53 7.84 10.21
CA ILE A 166 -23.19 8.42 10.02
C ILE A 166 -22.34 7.49 9.15
N ILE A 167 -22.27 6.20 9.46
CA ILE A 167 -21.48 5.24 8.67
C ILE A 167 -21.97 5.19 7.22
N TYR A 168 -23.28 5.15 7.00
CA TYR A 168 -23.87 5.15 5.66
C TYR A 168 -23.52 6.41 4.86
N LEU A 169 -23.67 7.60 5.47
CA LEU A 169 -23.32 8.88 4.86
C LEU A 169 -21.82 8.96 4.56
N THR A 170 -20.98 8.54 5.51
CA THR A 170 -19.53 8.51 5.36
C THR A 170 -19.14 7.60 4.20
N THR A 171 -19.70 6.39 4.14
CA THR A 171 -19.38 5.41 3.09
C THR A 171 -19.81 5.91 1.72
N THR A 172 -20.99 6.52 1.62
CA THR A 172 -21.51 7.10 0.37
C THR A 172 -20.61 8.24 -0.13
N LEU A 173 -20.17 9.13 0.76
CA LEU A 173 -19.29 10.23 0.41
C LEU A 173 -17.90 9.76 0.00
N VAL A 174 -17.33 8.81 0.74
CA VAL A 174 -16.03 8.20 0.43
C VAL A 174 -16.11 7.49 -0.92
N LEU A 175 -17.14 6.67 -1.15
CA LEU A 175 -17.34 5.99 -2.44
C LEU A 175 -17.50 6.97 -3.59
N TRP A 176 -18.22 8.08 -3.40
CA TRP A 176 -18.34 9.13 -4.41
C TRP A 176 -16.99 9.80 -4.70
N TRP A 177 -16.21 10.10 -3.64
CA TRP A 177 -14.90 10.75 -3.73
C TRP A 177 -13.84 9.89 -4.41
N PHE A 178 -13.87 8.57 -4.17
CA PHE A 178 -12.93 7.60 -4.75
C PHE A 178 -13.43 6.95 -6.04
N GLY A 179 -14.74 6.93 -6.30
CA GLY A 179 -15.34 6.41 -7.53
C GLY A 179 -14.88 7.21 -8.76
N ASP A 180 -14.86 8.54 -8.63
CA ASP A 180 -14.36 9.44 -9.68
C ASP A 180 -12.87 9.19 -10.00
N ARG A 181 -12.06 8.84 -8.98
CA ARG A 181 -10.64 8.47 -9.16
C ARG A 181 -10.46 7.18 -9.94
N ARG A 182 -11.34 6.18 -9.76
CA ARG A 182 -11.28 4.92 -10.52
C ARG A 182 -11.65 5.13 -11.98
N THR A 183 -12.65 5.95 -12.25
CA THR A 183 -13.04 6.32 -13.62
C THR A 183 -11.92 7.10 -14.31
N ALA A 184 -11.25 8.02 -13.63
CA ALA A 184 -10.08 8.72 -14.17
C ALA A 184 -8.91 7.77 -14.50
N LYS A 185 -8.60 6.80 -13.63
CA LYS A 185 -7.61 5.74 -13.93
C LYS A 185 -8.00 4.87 -15.12
N PHE A 186 -9.29 4.57 -15.26
CA PHE A 186 -9.82 3.77 -16.39
C PHE A 186 -9.74 4.53 -17.72
N LEU A 187 -10.15 5.80 -17.73
CA LEU A 187 -10.06 6.67 -18.91
C LEU A 187 -8.60 6.88 -19.35
N TYR A 188 -7.67 7.03 -18.41
CA TYR A 188 -6.24 7.10 -18.73
C TYR A 188 -5.73 5.83 -19.42
N ARG A 189 -6.13 4.63 -18.96
CA ARG A 189 -5.74 3.37 -19.65
C ARG A 189 -6.28 3.28 -21.08
N LEU A 190 -7.42 3.90 -21.36
CA LEU A 190 -7.98 3.98 -22.71
C LEU A 190 -7.25 5.04 -23.57
N GLU A 191 -6.84 6.16 -22.97
CA GLU A 191 -6.13 7.26 -23.65
C GLU A 191 -4.65 6.93 -23.93
N ASP A 192 -4.00 6.15 -23.06
CA ASP A 192 -2.64 5.59 -23.24
C ASP A 192 -2.62 4.42 -24.25
N GLY A 193 -3.81 4.03 -24.71
CA GLY A 193 -4.08 3.37 -25.97
C GLY A 193 -3.06 2.34 -26.42
N ASN A 194 -2.90 1.22 -25.70
CA ASN A 194 -2.23 0.00 -26.19
C ASN A 194 -1.03 0.28 -27.11
N LYS A 195 -0.21 1.29 -26.77
CA LYS A 195 1.04 1.54 -27.46
C LYS A 195 1.97 0.50 -26.89
N ARG A 196 1.92 -0.68 -27.50
CA ARG A 196 3.02 -1.64 -27.42
C ARG A 196 4.25 -0.87 -27.86
N ASP A 197 5.10 -0.53 -26.90
CA ASP A 197 6.44 -0.04 -27.15
C ASP A 197 7.05 -0.96 -28.21
N LYS A 198 7.29 -0.38 -29.40
CA LYS A 198 8.07 -0.98 -30.46
C LYS A 198 9.50 -0.52 -30.34
#